data_AF-A0A4R2JBE3-F1
#
_entry.id   AF-A0A4R2JBE3-F1
#
_cell.length_a   1.000
_cell.length_b   1.000
_cell.length_c   1.000
_cell.angle_alpha   90.00
_cell.angle_beta   90.00
_cell.angle_gamma   90.00
#
_symmetry.space_group_name_H-M   'P 1'
#
loop_
_entity.id
_entity.type
_entity.pdbx_description
1 polymer ?
#
loop_
_entity_poly.entity_id
_entity_poly.type
_entity_poly.pdbx_seq_one_letter_code
_entity_poly.pdbx_strand_id
1 'polypeptide(L)'
;MAARDHYQPPETVRALLPNGIEVTVSAEQARLCHYPLVTEPADTADERSETDPPTPADVRAWAQATGVDCPDKGRIPDRVMQAYRDAHQH
;
A
#
# COMPACT_ATOMS: atom_id res chain seq x y z
N MET A 1 8.97 6.38 50.18
CA MET A 1 9.15 7.68 49.50
C MET A 1 10.21 7.46 48.43
N ALA A 2 10.00 7.58 47.12
CA ALA A 2 8.85 7.81 46.27
C ALA A 2 9.07 6.91 45.03
N ALA A 3 7.98 6.56 44.33
CA ALA A 3 8.02 5.72 43.16
C ALA A 3 9.08 6.23 42.16
N ARG A 4 9.95 5.33 41.68
CA ARG A 4 10.63 5.53 40.41
C ARG A 4 9.51 5.51 39.38
N ASP A 5 8.98 6.69 39.08
CA ASP A 5 8.17 6.94 37.91
C ASP A 5 9.00 6.43 36.73
N HIS A 6 8.73 5.19 36.32
CA HIS A 6 9.21 4.66 35.07
C HIS A 6 8.47 5.47 34.01
N TYR A 7 8.99 6.65 33.69
CA TYR A 7 8.60 7.40 32.51
C TYR A 7 9.01 6.55 31.31
N GLN A 8 8.16 5.59 30.97
CA GLN A 8 8.17 4.92 29.69
C GLN A 8 7.89 6.05 28.68
N PRO A 9 8.81 6.38 27.76
CA PRO A 9 8.51 7.38 26.74
C PRO A 9 7.17 7.00 26.10
N PRO A 10 6.20 7.93 25.99
CA PRO A 10 4.90 7.57 25.45
C PRO A 10 5.16 7.03 24.05
N GLU A 11 4.78 5.77 23.81
CA GLU A 11 4.78 5.22 22.45
C GLU A 11 3.95 6.19 21.61
N THR A 12 4.62 6.95 20.76
CA THR A 12 3.96 7.90 19.87
C THR A 12 3.61 7.17 18.60
N VAL A 13 2.33 7.25 18.24
CA VAL A 13 1.76 6.59 17.08
C VAL A 13 1.21 7.65 16.15
N ARG A 14 1.27 7.37 14.85
CA ARG A 14 0.60 8.18 13.85
C ARG A 14 -0.88 7.83 13.89
N ALA A 15 -1.73 8.81 14.13
CA ALA A 15 -3.17 8.64 14.16
C ALA A 15 -3.83 9.63 13.20
N LEU A 16 -4.89 9.19 12.54
CA LEU A 16 -5.67 10.02 11.62
C LEU A 16 -6.86 10.63 12.36
N LEU A 17 -6.93 11.96 12.36
CA LEU A 17 -8.05 12.69 12.96
C LEU A 17 -9.29 12.64 12.04
N PRO A 18 -10.49 12.90 12.59
CA PRO A 18 -11.73 12.97 11.80
C PRO A 18 -11.70 14.04 10.69
N ASN A 19 -10.80 15.01 10.78
CA ASN A 19 -10.58 16.03 9.73
C ASN A 19 -9.67 15.54 8.59
N GLY A 20 -9.23 14.28 8.60
CA GLY A 20 -8.31 13.71 7.61
C GLY A 20 -6.85 14.14 7.79
N ILE A 21 -6.50 14.72 8.93
CA ILE A 21 -5.13 15.17 9.23
C ILE A 21 -4.42 14.09 10.04
N GLU A 22 -3.25 13.70 9.57
CA GLU A 22 -2.35 12.81 10.31
C GLU A 22 -1.59 13.60 11.36
N VAL A 23 -1.60 13.10 12.59
CA VAL A 23 -0.81 13.67 13.68
C VAL A 23 -0.09 12.57 14.45
N THR A 24 1.01 12.94 15.09
CA THR A 24 1.71 12.07 16.03
C THR A 24 1.15 12.33 17.42
N VAL A 25 0.46 11.34 17.99
CA VAL A 25 -0.12 11.39 19.34
C VAL A 25 0.36 10.20 20.15
N SER A 26 0.23 10.27 21.47
CA SER A 26 0.50 9.13 22.35
C SER A 26 -0.47 7.99 22.05
N ALA A 27 0.00 6.73 22.09
CA ALA A 27 -0.81 5.53 21.85
C ALA A 27 -2.04 5.45 22.76
N GLU A 28 -1.92 5.91 24.00
CA GLU A 28 -3.05 5.97 24.95
C GLU A 28 -4.12 6.97 24.51
N GLN A 29 -3.71 8.16 24.05
CA GLN A 29 -4.61 9.17 23.51
C GLN A 29 -5.34 8.65 22.26
N ALA A 30 -4.63 7.96 21.37
CA ALA A 30 -5.23 7.35 20.18
C ALA A 30 -6.29 6.30 20.54
N ARG A 31 -6.04 5.46 21.56
CA ARG A 31 -7.02 4.47 22.07
C ARG A 31 -8.21 5.14 22.75
N LEU A 32 -7.97 6.16 23.57
CA LEU A 32 -9.01 6.90 24.30
C LEU A 32 -9.97 7.63 23.36
N CYS A 33 -9.42 8.27 22.32
CA CYS A 33 -10.18 9.00 21.31
C CYS A 33 -10.61 8.14 20.11
N HIS A 34 -10.31 6.84 20.15
CA HIS A 34 -10.62 5.88 19.09
C HIS A 34 -10.11 6.33 17.70
N TYR A 35 -8.93 6.97 17.66
CA TYR A 35 -8.34 7.40 16.41
C TYR A 35 -7.78 6.20 15.64
N PRO A 36 -8.11 6.05 14.35
CA PRO A 36 -7.50 5.03 13.53
C PRO A 36 -5.98 5.25 13.48
N LEU A 37 -5.24 4.23 13.88
CA LEU A 37 -3.79 4.22 13.81
C LEU A 37 -3.38 4.05 12.36
N VAL A 38 -2.62 5.01 11.84
CA VAL A 38 -1.96 4.89 10.55
C VAL A 38 -0.69 4.09 10.78
N THR A 39 -0.83 2.77 10.77
CA THR A 39 0.34 1.92 10.59
C THR A 39 0.76 2.13 9.15
N GLU A 40 1.92 2.77 8.92
CA GLU A 40 2.56 2.74 7.61
C GLU A 40 2.52 1.30 7.10
N PRO A 41 2.22 1.09 5.81
CA PRO A 41 1.74 -0.19 5.35
C PRO A 41 2.82 -1.23 5.63
N ALA A 42 2.49 -2.21 6.47
CA ALA A 42 2.93 -3.55 6.19
C ALA A 42 2.49 -3.80 4.75
N ASP A 43 3.46 -3.70 3.84
CA ASP A 43 3.47 -4.23 2.49
C ASP A 43 2.10 -4.80 2.11
N THR A 44 1.15 -3.93 1.72
CA THR A 44 -0.07 -4.38 1.07
C THR A 44 0.33 -4.70 -0.37
N ALA A 45 1.12 -5.76 -0.50
CA ALA A 45 0.82 -6.72 -1.53
C ALA A 45 -0.68 -7.03 -1.39
N ASP A 46 -1.39 -6.85 -2.49
CA ASP A 46 -2.69 -7.50 -2.72
C ASP A 46 -3.97 -6.80 -2.22
N GLU A 47 -4.15 -5.52 -2.55
CA GLU A 47 -5.49 -4.98 -2.83
C GLU A 47 -5.45 -4.15 -4.13
N ARG A 48 -5.00 -4.78 -5.22
CA ARG A 48 -5.31 -4.27 -6.57
C ARG A 48 -6.78 -4.55 -6.81
N SER A 49 -7.60 -3.50 -6.67
CA SER A 49 -8.97 -3.50 -7.15
C SER A 49 -9.02 -4.05 -8.58
N GLU A 50 -9.87 -5.05 -8.80
CA GLU A 50 -10.18 -5.71 -10.08
C GLU A 50 -10.68 -4.77 -11.22
N THR A 51 -10.57 -3.44 -11.03
CA THR A 51 -11.12 -2.42 -11.93
C THR A 51 -10.16 -1.24 -12.17
N ASP A 52 -8.86 -1.36 -11.90
CA ASP A 52 -7.90 -0.36 -12.38
C ASP A 52 -7.45 -0.70 -13.80
N PRO A 53 -7.41 0.26 -14.75
CA PRO A 53 -6.90 0.00 -16.09
C PRO A 53 -5.49 -0.60 -16.01
N PRO A 54 -5.21 -1.67 -16.77
CA PRO A 54 -3.94 -2.41 -16.64
C PRO A 54 -2.77 -1.45 -16.82
N THR A 55 -2.01 -1.25 -15.75
CA THR A 55 -0.86 -0.37 -15.81
C THR A 55 0.20 -1.02 -16.71
N PRO A 56 1.02 -0.22 -17.41
CA PRO A 56 2.13 -0.77 -18.19
C PRO A 56 3.16 -1.52 -17.31
N ALA A 57 3.17 -1.32 -15.99
CA ALA A 57 3.99 -2.13 -15.10
C ALA A 57 3.45 -3.57 -15.00
N ASP A 58 2.14 -3.72 -14.84
CA ASP A 58 1.48 -5.03 -14.74
C ASP A 58 1.62 -5.87 -16.00
N VAL A 59 1.43 -5.24 -17.16
CA VAL A 59 1.58 -5.92 -18.45
C VAL A 59 3.02 -6.40 -18.67
N ARG A 60 4.03 -5.65 -18.20
CA ARG A 60 5.44 -6.08 -18.25
C ARG A 60 5.73 -7.23 -17.31
N ALA A 61 5.21 -7.19 -16.08
CA ALA A 61 5.37 -8.27 -15.11
C ALA A 61 4.75 -9.58 -15.65
N TRP A 62 3.55 -9.49 -16.24
CA TRP A 62 2.91 -10.61 -16.91
C TRP A 62 3.72 -11.10 -18.13
N ALA A 63 4.23 -10.19 -18.95
CA ALA A 63 5.03 -10.55 -20.12
C ALA A 63 6.32 -11.30 -19.72
N GLN A 64 7.01 -10.84 -18.68
CA GLN A 64 8.19 -11.52 -18.13
C GLN A 64 7.84 -12.91 -17.57
N ALA A 65 6.72 -13.04 -16.85
CA ALA A 65 6.26 -14.32 -16.30
C ALA A 65 5.84 -15.32 -17.39
N THR A 66 5.27 -14.84 -18.50
CA THR A 66 4.77 -15.65 -19.62
C THR A 66 5.84 -15.90 -20.68
N GLY A 67 6.99 -15.23 -20.59
CA GLY A 67 8.05 -15.28 -21.62
C GLY A 67 7.67 -14.57 -22.92
N VAL A 68 6.74 -13.60 -22.85
CA VAL A 68 6.35 -12.77 -24.00
C VAL A 68 7.41 -11.70 -24.22
N ASP A 69 7.91 -11.60 -25.45
CA ASP A 69 8.90 -10.60 -25.86
C ASP A 69 8.37 -9.18 -25.61
N CYS A 70 8.89 -8.55 -24.57
CA CYS A 70 8.57 -7.18 -24.18
C CYS A 70 9.88 -6.43 -23.94
N PRO A 71 10.07 -5.25 -24.53
CA PRO A 71 11.26 -4.44 -24.27
C PRO A 71 11.30 -4.02 -22.80
N ASP A 72 12.49 -4.12 -22.17
CA ASP A 72 12.73 -3.75 -20.78
C ASP A 72 12.39 -2.28 -20.47
N LYS A 73 12.37 -1.43 -21.51
CA LYS A 73 12.06 0.00 -21.42
C LYS A 73 11.26 0.48 -22.63
N GLY A 74 10.33 1.39 -22.40
CA GLY A 74 9.57 2.08 -23.46
C GLY A 74 8.10 1.69 -23.54
N ARG A 75 7.48 1.99 -24.68
CA ARG A 75 6.05 1.74 -24.92
C ARG A 75 5.81 0.23 -25.11
N ILE A 76 4.78 -0.32 -24.48
CA ILE A 76 4.42 -1.73 -24.60
C ILE A 76 3.89 -1.98 -26.02
N PRO A 77 4.36 -3.03 -26.73
CA PRO A 77 3.83 -3.38 -28.03
C PRO A 77 2.36 -3.76 -27.93
N ASP A 78 1.55 -3.33 -28.90
CA ASP A 78 0.10 -3.62 -28.94
C ASP A 78 -0.18 -5.13 -28.84
N ARG A 79 0.69 -5.95 -29.45
CA ARG A 79 0.68 -7.43 -29.36
C ARG A 79 0.69 -7.93 -27.91
N VAL A 80 1.52 -7.35 -27.04
CA VAL A 80 1.67 -7.76 -25.64
C VAL A 80 0.44 -7.33 -24.83
N MET A 81 -0.05 -6.12 -25.08
CA MET A 81 -1.25 -5.61 -24.42
C MET A 81 -2.51 -6.40 -24.80
N GLN A 82 -2.61 -6.83 -26.06
CA GLN A 82 -3.72 -7.67 -26.53
C GLN A 82 -3.67 -9.07 -25.90
N ALA A 83 -2.49 -9.70 -25.84
CA ALA A 83 -2.33 -11.00 -25.19
C ALA A 83 -2.61 -10.94 -23.67
N TYR A 84 -2.22 -9.84 -23.02
CA TYR A 84 -2.58 -9.59 -21.62
C TYR A 84 -4.09 -9.49 -21.43
N ARG A 85 -4.78 -8.74 -22.29
CA ARG A 85 -6.25 -8.59 -22.24
C ARG A 85 -6.96 -9.91 -22.45
N ASP A 86 -6.57 -10.68 -23.45
CA ASP A 86 -7.14 -12.00 -23.75
C ASP A 86 -6.99 -12.96 -22.56
N ALA A 87 -5.81 -13.02 -21.95
CA ALA A 87 -5.53 -13.85 -20.78
C ALA A 87 -6.33 -13.47 -19.52
N HIS A 88 -6.77 -12.21 -19.41
CA HIS A 88 -7.54 -11.69 -18.27
C HIS A 88 -9.02 -11.43 -18.61
N GLN A 89 -9.49 -11.84 -19.80
CA GLN A 89 -10.87 -11.67 -20.25
C GLN A 89 -11.77 -12.91 -20.03
N HIS A 90 -11.32 -13.88 -19.24
CA HIS A 90 -12.10 -15.07 -18.85
C HIS A 90 -12.43 -15.06 -17.37
#